data_AF-A0A9D7H8N5-F1
#
_entry.id   AF-A0A9D7H8N5-F1
#
_cell.length_a   1.000
_cell.length_b   1.000
_cell.length_c   1.000
_cell.angle_alpha   90.00
_cell.angle_beta   90.00
_cell.angle_gamma   90.00
#
_symmetry.space_group_name_H-M   'P 1'
#
loop_
_entity.id
_entity.type
_entity.pdbx_description
1 polymer ?
#
loop_
_entity_poly.entity_id
_entity_poly.type
_entity_poly.pdbx_seq_one_letter_code
_entity_poly.pdbx_strand_id
1 'polypeptide(L)' 'MAAVFIASGPAFRHGATLSTFENVSMYPLLAQLIGIAPEANQGNLSDTSAALAH' A
#
# COMPACT_ATOMS: atom_id res chain seq x y z
N MET A 1 -16.80 -8.91 0.21
CA MET A 1 -16.11 -9.99 -0.54
C MET A 1 -14.62 -9.72 -0.40
N ALA A 2 -13.80 -10.70 -0.01
CA ALA A 2 -12.37 -10.47 0.23
C ALA A 2 -11.53 -10.77 -1.02
N ALA A 3 -10.38 -10.09 -1.16
CA ALA A 3 -9.41 -10.30 -2.22
C ALA A 3 -8.00 -10.49 -1.62
N VAL A 4 -7.10 -11.06 -2.41
CA VAL A 4 -5.71 -11.26 -2.03
C VAL A 4 -4.88 -10.05 -2.46
N PHE A 5 -3.97 -9.61 -1.60
CA PHE A 5 -2.94 -8.63 -1.90
C PHE A 5 -1.56 -9.26 -1.65
N ILE A 6 -0.71 -9.25 -2.68
CA ILE A 6 0.68 -9.72 -2.61
C ILE A 6 1.56 -8.66 -3.26
N ALA A 7 2.63 -8.26 -2.57
CA ALA A 7 3.58 -7.27 -3.04
C ALA A 7 5.01 -7.79 -2.85
N SER A 8 5.87 -7.54 -3.84
CA SER A 8 7.29 -7.90 -3.79
C SER A 8 8.09 -6.88 -4.59
N GLY A 9 9.17 -6.36 -4.00
CA GLY A 9 10.02 -5.36 -4.61
C GLY A 9 10.90 -4.66 -3.59
N PRO A 10 11.86 -3.84 -4.05
CA PRO A 10 12.84 -3.18 -3.18
C PRO A 10 12.21 -2.16 -2.21
N ALA A 11 11.03 -1.63 -2.55
CA ALA A 11 10.30 -0.69 -1.69
C ALA A 11 9.53 -1.39 -0.55
N PHE A 12 9.36 -2.73 -0.60
CA PHE A 12 8.59 -3.48 0.37
C PHE A 12 9.50 -4.23 1.35
N ARG A 13 9.09 -4.32 2.61
CA ARG A 13 9.74 -5.15 3.64
C ARG A 13 9.61 -6.63 3.29
N HIS A 14 10.71 -7.36 3.44
CA HIS A 14 10.67 -8.81 3.28
C HIS A 14 9.95 -9.49 4.45
N GLY A 15 9.09 -10.47 4.16
CA GLY A 15 8.36 -11.24 5.17
C GLY A 15 7.32 -10.46 5.97
N ALA A 16 6.93 -9.26 5.52
CA ALA A 16 5.89 -8.49 6.18
C ALA A 16 4.49 -9.03 5.85
N THR A 17 3.66 -9.18 6.89
CA THR A 17 2.23 -9.52 6.77
C THR A 17 1.42 -8.33 7.26
N LEU A 18 0.51 -7.85 6.41
CA LEU A 18 -0.41 -6.76 6.75
C LEU A 18 -1.72 -7.31 7.34
N SER A 19 -2.33 -6.52 8.23
CA SER A 19 -3.75 -6.66 8.54
C SER A 19 -4.59 -6.43 7.28
N THR A 20 -5.82 -6.94 7.26
CA THR A 20 -6.76 -6.62 6.18
C THR A 20 -7.02 -5.12 6.10
N PHE A 21 -7.08 -4.59 4.89
CA PHE A 21 -7.33 -3.17 4.61
C PHE A 21 -8.30 -3.02 3.44
N GLU A 22 -8.86 -1.82 3.29
CA GLU A 22 -9.77 -1.49 2.19
C GLU A 22 -9.01 -1.22 0.89
N ASN A 23 -9.49 -1.77 -0.23
CA ASN A 23 -8.80 -1.67 -1.52
C ASN A 23 -8.59 -0.22 -2.01
N VAL A 24 -9.38 0.74 -1.50
CA VAL A 24 -9.19 2.18 -1.80
C VAL A 24 -7.80 2.70 -1.39
N SER A 25 -7.17 2.07 -0.39
CA SER A 25 -5.82 2.43 0.08
C SER A 25 -4.70 1.94 -0.85
N MET A 26 -5.01 1.21 -1.93
CA MET A 26 -4.00 0.87 -2.94
C MET A 26 -3.54 2.05 -3.79
N TYR A 27 -4.44 2.99 -4.11
CA TYR A 27 -4.06 4.15 -4.92
C TYR A 27 -2.97 5.01 -4.25
N PRO A 28 -3.10 5.44 -2.98
CA PRO A 28 -2.04 6.21 -2.33
C PRO A 28 -0.74 5.41 -2.16
N LEU A 29 -0.82 4.07 -1.96
CA LEU A 29 0.36 3.20 -1.97
C LEU A 29 1.09 3.25 -3.32
N LEU A 30 0.37 3.05 -4.43
CA LEU A 30 0.97 3.08 -5.78
C LEU A 30 1.56 4.45 -6.09
N ALA A 31 0.88 5.54 -5.73
CA ALA A 31 1.37 6.90 -5.89
C ALA A 31 2.71 7.11 -5.17
N GLN A 32 2.84 6.64 -3.93
CA GLN A 32 4.10 6.68 -3.19
C GLN A 32 5.20 5.86 -3.88
N LEU A 33 4.89 4.64 -4.35
CA LEU A 33 5.87 3.75 -4.97
C LEU A 33 6.47 4.32 -6.26
N ILE A 34 5.67 5.06 -7.04
CA ILE A 34 6.12 5.69 -8.28
C ILE A 34 6.55 7.15 -8.10
N GLY A 35 6.52 7.68 -6.88
CA GLY A 35 7.01 9.01 -6.54
C GLY A 35 6.15 10.17 -7.05
N ILE A 36 4.82 9.99 -7.12
CA ILE A 36 3.89 11.06 -7.50
C ILE A 36 3.03 11.49 -6.30
N ALA A 37 2.58 12.75 -6.31
CA ALA A 37 1.57 13.21 -5.36
C ALA A 37 0.22 12.57 -5.70
N PRO A 38 -0.46 11.88 -4.76
CA PRO A 38 -1.80 11.38 -5.00
C PRO A 38 -2.80 12.54 -5.08
N GLU A 39 -3.74 12.44 -6.02
CA GLU A 39 -4.93 13.30 -6.06
C GLU A 39 -5.89 12.95 -4.91
N ALA A 40 -6.88 13.82 -4.66
CA ALA A 40 -7.88 13.59 -3.62
C ALA A 40 -8.61 12.25 -3.82
N ASN A 41 -8.57 11.39 -2.81
CA ASN A 41 -9.15 10.04 -2.84
C ASN A 41 -9.57 9.59 -1.42
N GLN A 42 -10.31 8.48 -1.31
CA GLN A 42 -10.78 7.95 -0.02
C GLN A 42 -9.81 6.98 0.67
N GLY A 43 -8.67 6.67 0.05
CA GLY A 43 -7.66 5.76 0.60
C GLY A 43 -6.77 6.45 1.63
N ASN A 44 -6.19 5.64 2.52
CA ASN A 44 -5.23 6.10 3.51
C ASN A 44 -3.93 5.29 3.42
N LEU A 45 -2.81 6.00 3.21
CA LEU A 45 -1.50 5.37 3.11
C LEU A 45 -1.08 4.66 4.40
N SER A 46 -1.54 5.13 5.57
CA SER A 46 -1.20 4.49 6.84
C SER A 46 -1.58 3.01 6.89
N ASP A 47 -2.66 2.64 6.18
CA ASP A 47 -3.19 1.28 6.16
C ASP A 47 -2.22 0.27 5.53
N THR A 48 -1.33 0.74 4.65
CA THR A 48 -0.36 -0.09 3.91
C THR A 48 1.10 0.25 4.22
N SER A 49 1.36 1.37 4.91
CA SER A 49 2.71 1.87 5.24
C SER A 49 3.61 0.87 5.97
N ALA A 50 3.03 -0.02 6.79
CA ALA A 50 3.78 -1.06 7.49
C ALA A 50 4.50 -2.05 6.55
N ALA A 51 4.04 -2.18 5.30
CA ALA A 51 4.72 -3.00 4.30
C ALA A 51 5.91 -2.30 3.64
N LEU A 52 6.08 -0.99 3.80
CA LEU A 52 7.14 -0.22 3.13
C LEU A 52 8.45 -0.27 3.93
N ALA A 53 9.56 -0.48 3.23
CA ALA A 53 10.89 -0.58 3.83
C ALA A 53 11.40 0.76 4.38
N HIS A 54 11.03 1.87 3.74
CA HIS A 54 11.46 3.23 4.02
C HIS A 54 10.28 4.20 3.95
#